data_AF-A0A418MD18-F1
#
_entry.id   AF-A0A418MD18-F1
#
_cell.length_a   1.000
_cell.length_b   1.000
_cell.length_c   1.000
_cell.angle_alpha   90.00
_cell.angle_beta   90.00
_cell.angle_gamma   90.00
#
_symmetry.space_group_name_H-M   'P 1'
#
loop_
_entity.id
_entity.type
_entity.pdbx_description
1 polymer ?
#
loop_
_entity_poly.entity_id
_entity_poly.type
_entity_poly.pdbx_seq_one_letter_code
_entity_poly.pdbx_strand_id
1 'polypeptide(L)'
;MVLGILFATYVGIESYLIAAVGVVNQIPQLVGDGGGGILVALLCATAVVLVWLSPLASGLIFLLATVVSGLAGVIYQDNVTLFWMLGPIVLAIVNFTVYWSQRRQRQSGQWTESQG
;
A
#
# COMPACT_ATOMS: atom_id res chain seq x y z
N MET A 1 6.14 -7.00 6.53
CA MET A 1 5.02 -7.96 6.39
C MET A 1 3.93 -7.69 7.41
N VAL A 2 4.16 -7.96 8.70
CA VAL A 2 3.18 -7.72 9.78
C VAL A 2 2.68 -6.27 9.78
N LEU A 3 3.58 -5.29 9.63
CA LEU A 3 3.21 -3.87 9.55
C LEU A 3 2.26 -3.56 8.38
N GLY A 4 2.42 -4.21 7.22
CA GLY A 4 1.53 -4.00 6.08
C GLY A 4 0.14 -4.60 6.30
N ILE A 5 0.07 -5.74 7.00
CA ILE A 5 -1.21 -6.35 7.41
C ILE A 5 -1.91 -5.42 8.40
N LEU A 6 -1.22 -5.03 9.47
CA LEU A 6 -1.79 -4.14 10.48
C LEU A 6 -2.25 -2.82 9.88
N PHE A 7 -1.45 -2.23 8.98
CA PHE A 7 -1.81 -1.01 8.27
C PHE A 7 -3.05 -1.21 7.39
N ALA A 8 -3.09 -2.25 6.56
CA ALA A 8 -4.23 -2.54 5.69
C ALA A 8 -5.51 -2.80 6.50
N THR A 9 -5.42 -3.55 7.60
CA THR A 9 -6.55 -3.80 8.50
C THR A 9 -7.03 -2.54 9.18
N TYR A 10 -6.10 -1.73 9.72
CA TYR A 10 -6.44 -0.46 10.38
C TYR A 10 -7.15 0.49 9.42
N VAL A 11 -6.55 0.74 8.24
CA VAL A 11 -7.14 1.60 7.21
C VAL A 11 -8.49 1.05 6.77
N GLY A 12 -8.62 -0.26 6.56
CA GLY A 12 -9.88 -0.88 6.17
C GLY A 12 -11.00 -0.72 7.19
N ILE A 13 -10.69 -0.86 8.48
CA ILE A 13 -11.67 -0.67 9.57
C ILE A 13 -12.11 0.79 9.65
N GLU A 14 -11.17 1.75 9.71
CA GLU A 14 -11.48 3.18 9.76
C GLU A 14 -12.33 3.60 8.55
N SER A 15 -11.94 3.17 7.36
CA SER A 15 -12.65 3.48 6.12
C SER A 15 -14.06 2.91 6.09
N TYR A 16 -14.26 1.69 6.61
CA TYR A 16 -15.59 1.10 6.74
C TYR A 16 -16.48 1.90 7.70
N LEU A 17 -15.94 2.30 8.86
CA LEU A 17 -16.68 3.10 9.84
C LEU A 17 -17.11 4.46 9.26
N ILE A 18 -16.20 5.14 8.54
CA ILE A 18 -16.48 6.40 7.86
C ILE A 18 -17.59 6.22 6.81
N ALA A 19 -17.47 5.19 5.95
CA ALA A 19 -18.47 4.89 4.94
C ALA A 19 -19.83 4.57 5.58
N ALA A 20 -19.87 3.79 6.66
CA ALA A 20 -21.09 3.43 7.36
C ALA A 20 -21.82 4.66 7.92
N VAL A 21 -21.08 5.58 8.57
CA VAL A 21 -21.63 6.86 9.05
C VAL A 21 -22.14 7.70 7.87
N GLY A 22 -21.41 7.71 6.75
CA GLY A 22 -21.83 8.38 5.53
C GLY A 22 -23.14 7.84 4.95
N VAL A 23 -23.32 6.52 4.93
CA VAL A 23 -24.54 5.87 4.44
C VAL A 23 -25.72 6.17 5.36
N VAL A 24 -25.55 6.03 6.67
CA VAL A 24 -26.63 6.26 7.66
C VAL A 24 -27.12 7.71 7.63
N ASN A 25 -26.21 8.66 7.50
CA ASN A 25 -26.54 10.10 7.51
C ASN A 25 -26.75 10.68 6.10
N GLN A 26 -26.70 9.85 5.04
CA GLN A 26 -26.80 10.28 3.64
C GLN A 26 -25.82 11.40 3.26
N ILE A 27 -24.57 11.31 3.74
CA ILE A 27 -23.49 12.26 3.44
C ILE A 27 -22.59 11.64 2.37
N PRO A 28 -22.73 12.01 1.07
CA PRO A 28 -22.07 11.31 -0.03
C PRO A 28 -20.53 11.40 0.04
N GLN A 29 -20.01 12.49 0.59
CA GLN A 29 -18.57 12.70 0.76
C GLN A 29 -17.94 11.63 1.67
N LEU A 30 -18.58 11.30 2.80
CA LEU A 30 -18.09 10.27 3.72
C LEU A 30 -18.17 8.87 3.12
N VAL A 31 -19.20 8.59 2.30
CA VAL A 31 -19.30 7.31 1.58
C VAL A 31 -18.16 7.16 0.57
N GLY A 32 -17.86 8.24 -0.18
CA GLY A 32 -16.78 8.26 -1.15
C GLY A 32 -15.40 8.13 -0.49
N ASP A 33 -15.17 8.86 0.59
CA ASP A 33 -13.93 8.84 1.38
C ASP A 33 -13.65 7.44 1.95
N GLY A 34 -14.63 6.86 2.65
CA GLY A 34 -14.52 5.49 3.14
C GLY A 34 -14.38 4.45 2.02
N GLY A 35 -15.00 4.67 0.86
CA GLY A 35 -14.76 3.83 -0.32
C GLY A 35 -13.32 3.89 -0.83
N GLY A 36 -12.74 5.10 -0.89
CA GLY A 36 -11.35 5.33 -1.27
C GLY A 36 -10.36 4.64 -0.33
N GLY A 37 -10.58 4.77 0.98
CA GLY A 37 -9.75 4.10 1.98
C GLY A 37 -9.86 2.57 1.94
N ILE A 38 -11.03 1.99 1.64
CA ILE A 38 -11.19 0.54 1.42
C ILE A 38 -10.35 0.08 0.22
N LEU A 39 -10.33 0.82 -0.89
CA LEU A 39 -9.49 0.50 -2.05
C LEU A 39 -8.00 0.50 -1.67
N VAL A 40 -7.56 1.49 -0.89
CA VAL A 40 -6.18 1.55 -0.37
C VAL A 40 -5.88 0.32 0.49
N ALA A 41 -6.78 -0.07 1.40
CA ALA A 41 -6.62 -1.25 2.25
C ALA A 41 -6.49 -2.54 1.42
N LEU A 42 -7.32 -2.72 0.38
CA LEU A 42 -7.27 -3.88 -0.50
C LEU A 42 -5.97 -3.93 -1.32
N LEU A 43 -5.50 -2.79 -1.83
CA LEU A 43 -4.22 -2.71 -2.52
C LEU A 43 -3.06 -3.05 -1.57
N CYS A 44 -3.08 -2.53 -0.35
CA CYS A 44 -2.06 -2.85 0.66
C CYS A 44 -2.07 -4.33 1.04
N ALA A 45 -3.25 -4.92 1.24
CA ALA A 45 -3.39 -6.36 1.52
C ALA A 45 -2.87 -7.21 0.36
N THR A 46 -3.18 -6.83 -0.88
CA THR A 46 -2.68 -7.51 -2.09
C THR A 46 -1.16 -7.39 -2.20
N ALA A 47 -0.61 -6.20 -1.96
CA ALA A 47 0.83 -5.95 -1.96
C ALA A 47 1.54 -6.81 -0.90
N VAL A 48 0.96 -6.94 0.29
CA VAL A 48 1.46 -7.82 1.36
C VAL A 48 1.56 -9.27 0.90
N VAL A 49 0.52 -9.80 0.25
CA VAL A 49 0.55 -11.18 -0.26
C VAL A 49 1.67 -11.33 -1.31
N LEU A 50 1.85 -10.33 -2.17
CA LEU A 50 2.84 -10.34 -3.25
C LEU A 50 4.30 -10.21 -2.80
N VAL A 51 4.59 -9.73 -1.57
CA VAL A 51 5.99 -9.59 -1.09
C VAL A 51 6.74 -10.91 -1.17
N TRP A 52 6.07 -12.03 -0.89
CA TRP A 52 6.68 -13.36 -0.89
C TRP A 52 7.03 -13.85 -2.30
N LEU A 53 6.29 -13.40 -3.31
CA LEU A 53 6.46 -13.85 -4.70
C LEU A 53 7.41 -12.94 -5.46
N SER A 54 7.23 -11.63 -5.33
CA SER A 54 8.03 -10.62 -6.04
C SER A 54 8.03 -9.31 -5.25
N PRO A 55 9.13 -9.00 -4.54
CA PRO A 55 9.28 -7.73 -3.84
C PRO A 55 9.08 -6.52 -4.76
N LEU A 56 9.45 -6.65 -6.04
CA LEU A 56 9.23 -5.61 -7.05
C LEU A 56 7.73 -5.40 -7.33
N ALA A 57 6.97 -6.47 -7.59
CA ALA A 57 5.54 -6.37 -7.84
C ALA A 57 4.81 -5.80 -6.62
N SER A 58 5.16 -6.27 -5.42
CA SER A 58 4.64 -5.71 -4.17
C SER A 58 4.92 -4.22 -4.03
N GLY A 59 6.16 -3.78 -4.29
CA GLY A 59 6.55 -2.37 -4.24
C GLY A 59 5.72 -1.50 -5.20
N LEU A 60 5.44 -1.99 -6.41
CA LEU A 60 4.60 -1.29 -7.38
C LEU A 60 3.14 -1.17 -6.92
N ILE A 61 2.57 -2.22 -6.32
CA ILE A 61 1.20 -2.15 -5.78
C ILE A 61 1.13 -1.20 -4.57
N PHE A 62 2.15 -1.14 -3.72
CA PHE A 62 2.23 -0.12 -2.67
C PHE A 62 2.31 1.30 -3.23
N LEU A 63 3.07 1.54 -4.31
CA LEU A 63 3.07 2.85 -4.98
C LEU A 63 1.70 3.19 -5.58
N LEU A 64 1.01 2.21 -6.16
CA LEU A 64 -0.35 2.42 -6.66
C LEU A 64 -1.30 2.79 -5.50
N ALA A 65 -1.19 2.13 -4.35
CA ALA A 65 -1.94 2.46 -3.15
C ALA A 65 -1.65 3.91 -2.67
N THR A 66 -0.40 4.37 -2.74
CA THR A 66 -0.05 5.78 -2.47
C THR A 66 -0.83 6.74 -3.37
N VAL A 67 -0.84 6.47 -4.69
CA VAL A 67 -1.51 7.33 -5.66
C VAL A 67 -3.02 7.36 -5.40
N VAL A 68 -3.63 6.20 -5.14
CA VAL A 68 -5.06 6.11 -4.81
C VAL A 68 -5.38 6.87 -3.52
N SER A 69 -4.57 6.72 -2.47
CA SER A 69 -4.74 7.44 -1.21
C SER A 69 -4.63 8.96 -1.40
N GLY A 70 -3.66 9.42 -2.17
CA GLY A 70 -3.49 10.84 -2.49
C GLY A 70 -4.65 11.40 -3.30
N LEU A 71 -5.10 10.68 -4.32
CA LEU A 71 -6.26 11.09 -5.13
C LEU A 71 -7.55 11.11 -4.31
N ALA A 72 -7.80 10.09 -3.50
CA ALA A 72 -8.96 10.04 -2.62
C ALA A 72 -8.96 11.21 -1.62
N GLY A 73 -7.82 11.46 -0.96
CA GLY A 73 -7.68 12.58 -0.03
C GLY A 73 -7.92 13.95 -0.69
N VAL A 74 -7.47 14.15 -1.93
CA VAL A 74 -7.73 15.41 -2.68
C VAL A 74 -9.18 15.53 -3.14
N ILE A 75 -9.75 14.47 -3.73
CA ILE A 75 -11.12 14.46 -4.28
C ILE A 75 -12.15 14.67 -3.17
N TYR A 76 -11.97 13.99 -2.04
CA TYR A 76 -12.90 14.04 -0.90
C TYR A 76 -12.49 15.08 0.16
N GLN A 77 -11.42 15.84 -0.08
CA GLN A 77 -10.87 16.83 0.85
C GLN A 77 -10.59 16.27 2.26
N ASP A 78 -10.24 14.99 2.34
CA ASP A 78 -9.89 14.32 3.59
C ASP A 78 -8.37 14.30 3.79
N ASN A 79 -7.92 15.12 4.75
CA ASN A 79 -6.54 15.21 5.16
C ASN A 79 -6.03 13.92 5.81
N VAL A 80 -6.91 13.12 6.43
CA VAL A 80 -6.54 11.86 7.09
C VAL A 80 -6.18 10.81 6.04
N THR A 81 -7.03 10.61 5.05
CA THR A 81 -6.75 9.73 3.90
C THR A 81 -5.55 10.20 3.09
N LEU A 82 -5.36 11.52 2.97
CA LEU A 82 -4.15 12.07 2.34
C LEU A 82 -2.89 11.74 3.16
N PHE A 83 -2.97 11.78 4.49
CA PHE A 83 -1.86 11.39 5.37
C PHE A 83 -1.55 9.89 5.30
N TRP A 84 -2.56 9.03 5.10
CA TRP A 84 -2.36 7.59 4.96
C TRP A 84 -1.49 7.19 3.78
N MET A 85 -1.30 8.06 2.77
CA MET A 85 -0.39 7.81 1.65
C MET A 85 1.06 7.54 2.10
N LEU A 86 1.46 8.04 3.28
CA LEU A 86 2.80 7.84 3.82
C LEU A 86 3.10 6.36 4.12
N GLY A 87 2.11 5.59 4.57
CA GLY A 87 2.28 4.18 4.90
C GLY A 87 2.74 3.35 3.69
N PRO A 88 1.97 3.35 2.58
CA PRO A 88 2.35 2.65 1.36
C PRO A 88 3.66 3.17 0.75
N ILE A 89 3.99 4.47 0.86
CA ILE A 89 5.29 5.01 0.42
C ILE A 89 6.43 4.32 1.16
N VAL A 90 6.38 4.27 2.49
CA VAL A 90 7.43 3.67 3.30
C VAL A 90 7.57 2.18 2.96
N LEU A 91 6.45 1.47 2.81
CA LEU A 91 6.47 0.04 2.45
C LEU A 91 7.01 -0.20 1.03
N ALA A 92 6.70 0.67 0.06
CA ALA A 92 7.26 0.61 -1.28
C ALA A 92 8.79 0.77 -1.25
N ILE A 93 9.31 1.80 -0.55
CA ILE A 93 10.75 2.05 -0.43
C ILE A 93 11.48 0.85 0.16
N VAL A 94 10.93 0.25 1.22
CA VAL A 94 11.50 -0.96 1.84
C VAL A 94 11.55 -2.11 0.84
N ASN A 95 10.47 -2.37 0.12
CA ASN A 95 10.41 -3.44 -0.88
C ASN A 95 11.39 -3.24 -2.05
N PHE A 96 11.54 -2.01 -2.55
CA PHE A 96 12.53 -1.72 -3.59
C PHE A 96 13.97 -1.93 -3.09
N THR A 97 14.24 -1.58 -1.84
CA THR A 97 15.56 -1.78 -1.23
C THR A 97 15.88 -3.28 -1.10
N VAL A 98 14.91 -4.08 -0.67
CA VAL A 98 15.03 -5.55 -0.62
C VAL A 98 15.26 -6.13 -2.01
N TYR A 99 14.49 -5.69 -3.01
CA TYR A 99 14.66 -6.12 -4.40
C TYR A 99 16.08 -5.84 -4.93
N TRP A 100 16.61 -4.64 -4.70
CA TRP A 100 17.97 -4.28 -5.12
C TRP A 100 19.04 -5.10 -4.40
N SER A 101 18.87 -5.36 -3.10
CA SER A 101 19.79 -6.22 -2.33
C SER A 101 19.85 -7.63 -2.90
N GLN A 102 18.69 -8.25 -3.16
CA GLN A 102 18.60 -9.58 -3.76
C GLN A 102 19.21 -9.62 -5.17
N ARG A 103 19.01 -8.58 -5.98
CA ARG A 103 19.60 -8.49 -7.32
C ARG A 103 21.13 -8.43 -7.29
N ARG A 104 21.71 -7.68 -6.36
CA ARG A 104 23.18 -7.59 -6.19
C ARG A 104 23.79 -8.94 -5.79
N GLN A 105 23.15 -9.67 -4.88
CA GLN A 105 23.63 -11.00 -4.44
C GLN A 105 23.65 -12.01 -5.59
N ARG A 106 22.63 -12.01 -6.45
CA ARG A 106 22.57 -12.87 -7.64
C ARG A 106 23.70 -12.57 -8.62
N GLN A 107 24.01 -11.29 -8.82
CA GLN A 107 25.12 -10.90 -9.69
C GLN A 107 26.47 -11.36 -9.12
N SER A 108 26.75 -11.13 -7.82
CA SER A 108 28.00 -11.59 -7.21
C SER A 108 28.19 -13.12 -7.26
N GLY A 109 27.11 -13.90 -7.13
CA GLY A 109 27.18 -15.36 -7.24
C GLY A 109 27.62 -15.82 -8.64
N GLN A 110 27.04 -15.23 -9.69
CA GLN A 110 27.37 -15.56 -11.09
C GLN A 110 28.82 -15.24 -11.46
N TRP A 111 29.40 -14.16 -10.91
CA TRP A 111 30.83 -13.86 -11.12
C TRP A 111 31.75 -14.95 -10.56
N THR A 112 31.36 -15.57 -9.45
CA THR A 112 32.18 -16.59 -8.77
C THR A 112 32.18 -17.92 -9.53
N GLU A 113 31.04 -18.32 -10.10
CA GLU A 113 30.93 -19.52 -10.95
C GLU A 113 31.65 -19.38 -12.29
N SER A 114 31.77 -18.17 -12.85
CA SER A 114 32.48 -17.94 -14.12
C SER A 114 34.01 -18.06 -14.05
N GLN A 115 34.58 -18.09 -12.83
CA GLN A 115 36.03 -18.12 -12.60
C GLN A 115 36.57 -19.48 -12.15
N GLY A 116 35.71 -20.48 -11.91
CA GLY A 116 36.08 -21.86 -11.55
C GLY A 116 35.89 -22.83 -12.70
#